data_AF-A0A376MKM8-F1
#
_entry.id   AF-A0A376MKM8-F1
#
_cell.length_a   1.000
_cell.length_b   1.000
_cell.length_c   1.000
_cell.angle_alpha   90.00
_cell.angle_beta   90.00
_cell.angle_gamma   90.00
#
_symmetry.space_group_name_H-M   'P 1'
#
loop_
_entity.id
_entity.type
_entity.pdbx_description
1 polymer ?
#
loop_
_entity_poly.entity_id
_entity_poly.type
_entity_poly.pdbx_seq_one_letter_code
_entity_poly.pdbx_strand_id
1 'polypeptide(L)' 'MNHIFPLPTGDIFSNRMVWFEDDQISAELVQMRLLAPEQWGMPLPLTQSSKPVINAEYDGRHWRRIPETNATVR' A
#
# COMPACT_ATOMS: atom_id res chain seq x y z
N MET A 1 -4.99 10.45 2.13
CA MET A 1 -4.13 9.24 2.17
C MET A 1 -2.64 9.55 2.06
N ASN A 2 -2.22 10.71 1.53
CA ASN A 2 -0.80 11.09 1.38
C ASN A 2 -0.02 11.27 2.70
N HIS A 3 -0.70 11.27 3.85
CA HIS A 3 -0.09 11.33 5.18
C HIS A 3 -0.14 9.99 5.94
N ILE A 4 -0.75 8.95 5.34
CA ILE A 4 -0.87 7.61 5.94
C ILE A 4 0.20 6.69 5.36
N PHE A 5 0.48 6.82 4.06
CA PHE A 5 1.49 6.05 3.38
C PHE A 5 2.74 6.90 3.12
N PRO A 6 3.95 6.33 3.29
CA PRO A 6 5.19 7.02 2.96
C PRO A 6 5.44 7.11 1.45
N LEU A 7 4.58 6.52 0.61
CA LEU A 7 4.69 6.54 -0.85
C LEU A 7 3.37 7.04 -1.47
N PRO A 8 3.39 7.52 -2.72
CA PRO A 8 2.19 7.95 -3.43
C PRO A 8 1.26 6.74 -3.60
N THR A 9 -0.03 6.89 -3.29
CA THR A 9 -0.96 5.75 -3.32
C THR A 9 -1.12 5.10 -4.69
N GLY A 10 -0.90 5.84 -5.78
CA GLY A 10 -0.93 5.32 -7.14
C GLY A 10 0.20 4.34 -7.46
N ASP A 11 1.29 4.37 -6.68
CA ASP A 11 2.42 3.44 -6.84
C ASP A 11 2.22 2.15 -6.01
N ILE A 12 1.30 2.17 -5.05
CA ILE A 12 1.01 1.04 -4.14
C ILE A 12 -0.23 0.27 -4.60
N PHE A 13 -1.27 0.99 -5.02
CA PHE A 13 -2.57 0.42 -5.36
C PHE A 13 -2.97 0.78 -6.78
N SER A 14 -3.27 -0.24 -7.59
CA SER A 14 -3.74 -0.03 -8.96
C SER A 14 -5.21 0.40 -9.02
N ASN A 15 -6.05 -0.12 -8.12
CA ASN A 15 -7.48 0.14 -8.07
C ASN A 15 -7.91 0.47 -6.64
N ARG A 16 -8.91 1.36 -6.50
CA ARG A 16 -9.54 1.67 -5.21
C ARG A 16 -11.05 1.77 -5.37
N MET A 17 -11.79 1.15 -4.45
CA MET A 17 -13.22 1.34 -4.29
C MET A 17 -13.48 2.22 -3.07
N VAL A 18 -14.45 3.12 -3.16
CA VAL A 18 -14.75 4.09 -2.10
C VAL A 18 -16.26 4.15 -1.89
N TRP A 19 -16.68 3.95 -0.65
CA TRP A 19 -18.04 4.20 -0.16
C TRP A 19 -17.97 5.32 0.86
N PHE A 20 -18.86 6.30 0.75
CA PHE A 20 -18.84 7.49 1.62
C PHE A 20 -20.20 7.80 2.25
N GLU A 21 -21.28 7.20 1.76
CA GLU A 21 -22.61 7.31 2.34
C GLU A 21 -22.87 6.15 3.31
N ASP A 22 -23.61 6.40 4.38
CA ASP A 22 -23.85 5.41 5.45
C ASP A 22 -24.53 4.12 4.93
N ASP A 23 -25.47 4.27 3.99
CA ASP A 23 -26.16 3.13 3.36
C ASP A 23 -25.18 2.27 2.55
N GLN A 24 -24.26 2.92 1.83
CA GLN A 24 -23.24 2.26 1.03
C GLN A 24 -22.22 1.54 1.91
N ILE A 25 -21.77 2.18 3.00
CA ILE A 25 -20.84 1.59 3.97
C ILE A 25 -21.48 0.38 4.64
N SER A 26 -22.75 0.50 5.06
CA SER A 26 -23.49 -0.59 5.70
C SER A 26 -23.67 -1.78 4.78
N ALA A 27 -24.00 -1.54 3.51
CA ALA A 27 -24.12 -2.59 2.50
C ALA A 27 -22.78 -3.30 2.26
N GLU A 28 -21.68 -2.56 2.13
CA GLU A 28 -20.36 -3.14 1.91
C GLU A 28 -19.88 -3.98 3.11
N LEU A 29 -20.13 -3.54 4.35
CA LEU A 29 -19.80 -4.31 5.54
C LEU A 29 -20.47 -5.69 5.56
N VAL A 30 -21.70 -5.80 5.06
CA VAL A 30 -22.39 -7.09 4.92
C VAL A 30 -21.68 -7.96 3.88
N GLN A 31 -21.26 -7.40 2.75
CA GLN A 31 -20.53 -8.14 1.72
C GLN A 31 -19.15 -8.61 2.22
N MET A 32 -18.39 -7.75 2.90
CA MET A 32 -17.08 -8.10 3.44
C MET A 32 -17.13 -9.25 4.46
N ARG A 33 -18.22 -9.36 5.24
CA ARG A 33 -18.42 -10.46 6.21
C ARG A 33 -18.60 -11.83 5.56
N LEU A 34 -18.87 -11.89 4.26
CA LEU A 34 -18.96 -13.15 3.51
C LEU A 34 -17.57 -13.73 3.18
N LEU A 35 -16.49 -12.97 3.39
CA LEU A 35 -15.12 -13.43 3.17
C LEU A 35 -14.74 -14.51 4.18
N ALA A 36 -14.26 -15.65 3.68
CA ALA A 36 -13.89 -16.78 4.52
C ALA A 36 -12.70 -16.41 5.44
N PRO A 37 -12.67 -16.87 6.71
CA PRO A 37 -11.59 -16.52 7.66
C PRO A 37 -10.18 -16.84 7.17
N GLU A 38 -10.03 -17.86 6.34
CA GLU A 38 -8.76 -18.29 5.77
C GLU A 38 -8.17 -17.27 4.78
N GLN A 39 -9.00 -16.36 4.26
CA GLN A 39 -8.58 -15.30 3.34
C GLN A 39 -8.20 -14.01 4.06
N TRP A 40 -8.28 -13.97 5.39
CA TRP A 40 -7.89 -12.80 6.16
C TRP A 40 -6.37 -12.63 6.14
N GLY A 41 -5.91 -11.45 5.73
CA GLY A 41 -4.48 -11.13 5.76
C GLY A 41 -4.00 -10.93 7.20
N MET A 42 -2.98 -11.70 7.61
CA MET A 42 -2.27 -11.46 8.86
C MET A 42 -1.04 -10.57 8.61
N PRO A 43 -0.73 -9.61 9.50
CA PRO A 43 0.47 -8.82 9.35
C PRO A 43 1.72 -9.70 9.41
N LEU A 44 2.72 -9.38 8.59
CA LEU A 44 4.00 -10.06 8.66
C LEU A 44 4.65 -9.83 10.04
N PRO A 45 5.37 -10.82 10.60
CA PRO A 45 6.12 -10.64 11.83
C PRO A 45 7.08 -9.45 11.69
N LEU A 46 7.13 -8.59 12.71
CA LEU A 46 8.01 -7.42 12.74
C LEU A 46 9.48 -7.86 12.75
N THR A 47 10.10 -7.99 11.58
CA THR A 47 11.56 -8.10 11.48
C THR A 47 12.14 -6.70 11.57
N GLN A 48 12.74 -6.37 12.71
CA GLN A 48 13.53 -5.16 12.90
C GLN A 48 14.80 -5.24 12.04
N SER A 49 14.70 -5.08 10.72
CA SER A 49 15.87 -4.74 9.91
C SER A 49 15.74 -3.28 9.52
N SER A 50 16.61 -2.44 10.10
CA SER A 50 16.72 -1.00 9.85
C SER A 50 17.29 -0.68 8.46
N LYS A 51 17.03 -1.51 7.46
CA LYS A 51 17.30 -1.13 6.08
C LYS A 51 16.12 -0.26 5.65
N PRO A 52 16.33 0.97 5.15
CA PRO A 52 15.27 1.62 4.40
C PRO A 52 14.96 0.68 3.23
N VAL A 53 13.83 -0.03 3.33
CA VAL A 53 13.28 -0.89 2.26
C VAL A 53 12.86 -0.04 1.05
N ILE A 54 12.94 1.28 1.19
CA ILE A 54 12.42 2.27 0.28
C ILE A 54 13.49 2.64 -0.75
N ASN A 55 13.43 2.02 -1.93
CA ASN A 55 14.11 2.51 -3.14
C ASN A 55 13.37 3.72 -3.73
N ALA A 56 13.10 4.73 -2.90
CA ALA A 56 12.43 5.94 -3.29
C ALA A 56 12.91 7.12 -2.43
N GLU A 57 13.11 8.26 -3.07
CA GLU A 57 13.54 9.51 -2.44
C GLU A 57 12.42 10.55 -2.51
N TYR A 58 12.33 11.38 -1.48
CA TYR A 58 11.38 12.48 -1.41
C TYR A 58 12.01 13.76 -1.95
N ASP A 59 11.62 14.17 -3.16
CA ASP A 59 12.13 15.35 -3.90
C ASP A 59 11.49 16.68 -3.42
N GLY A 60 11.18 16.78 -2.12
CA GLY A 60 10.54 17.95 -1.51
C GLY A 60 9.08 18.23 -1.91
N ARG A 61 8.55 17.58 -2.96
CA ARG A 61 7.14 17.66 -3.38
C ARG A 61 6.49 16.30 -3.62
N HIS A 62 7.25 15.34 -4.14
CA HIS A 62 6.75 14.00 -4.47
C HIS A 62 7.81 12.95 -4.12
N TRP A 63 7.33 11.77 -3.74
CA TRP A 63 8.17 10.57 -3.63
C TRP A 63 8.41 10.01 -5.03
N ARG A 64 9.66 9.68 -5.34
CA ARG A 64 10.07 9.12 -6.63
C ARG A 64 10.92 7.88 -6.41
N ARG A 65 10.63 6.80 -7.14
CA ARG A 65 11.46 5.59 -7.11
C ARG A 65 12.82 5.86 -7.74
N ILE A 66 13.89 5.41 -7.09
CA ILE A 66 15.23 5.39 -7.70
C ILE A 66 15.35 4.06 -8.45
N PRO A 67 15.52 4.06 -9.78
CA PRO A 67 15.77 2.82 -10.50
C PRO A 67 17.12 2.24 -10.03
N GLU A 68 17.09 1.02 -9.51
CA GLU A 68 18.33 0.25 -9.30
C GLU A 68 18.93 -0.07 -10.67
N THR A 69 20.11 0.47 -10.96
CA THR A 69 20.86 0.12 -12.16
C THR A 69 21.41 -1.30 -11.98
N ASN A 70 20.71 -2.30 -12.51
CA ASN A 70 21.25 -3.65 -12.69
C ASN A 70 22.23 -3.75 -13.87
N ALA A 71 22.90 -2.65 -14.22
CA ALA A 71 23.93 -2.63 -15.25
C ALA A 71 25.26 -3.15 -14.69
N THR A 72 25.35 -4.46 -14.45
CA THR A 72 26.64 -5.14 -14.57
C THR A 72 26.92 -5.25 -16.05
N VAL A 73 27.63 -4.25 -16.56
CA VAL A 73 28.48 -4.40 -17.75
C VAL A 73 29.49 -5.51 -17.45
N ARG A 74 29.71 -6.36 -18.46
CA ARG A 74 30.63 -7.50 -18.50
C ARG A 74 31.95 -7.29 -17.76
#